data_AF-A0A7L5Y048-F1
#
_entry.id   AF-A0A7L5Y048-F1
#
_cell.length_a   1.000
_cell.length_b   1.000
_cell.length_c   1.000
_cell.angle_alpha   90.00
_cell.angle_beta   90.00
_cell.angle_gamma   90.00
#
_symmetry.space_group_name_H-M   'P 1'
#
loop_
_entity.id
_entity.type
_entity.pdbx_description
1 polymer ?
#
loop_
_entity_poly.entity_id
_entity_poly.type
_entity_poly.pdbx_seq_one_letter_code
_entity_poly.pdbx_strand_id
1 'polypeptide(L)'
;MIDELNLSGERAFADASVLSGLTALTSLNLSFTQVRDVSALAGLTALTSLNLSHTQVTDVSALAGLTALTSLNLSHTQVTDVSALAGLTALTSLNLAYSPLSDVSALAGLTALKSLYLSNTRVTDVSALARLTALTSLSLSDTQVRDVSALAGLTALKSLNLWNTQVSDVSALAGLTALTSLNLWNTQVSDVSALAGLAALTSLNLRNTQVSDVSALAGLAALTSLNLRSRTSPTSAP
;
A
#
# COMPACT_ATOMS: atom_id res chain seq x y z
N MET A 1 -7.72 -30.80 14.56
CA MET A 1 -6.53 -29.93 14.51
C MET A 1 -7.03 -28.57 14.06
N ILE A 2 -6.76 -27.50 14.81
CA ILE A 2 -7.24 -26.15 14.45
C ILE A 2 -6.24 -25.57 13.46
N ASP A 3 -6.71 -25.21 12.26
CA ASP A 3 -5.95 -24.62 11.16
C ASP A 3 -6.31 -23.14 10.94
N GLU A 4 -7.50 -22.71 11.37
CA GLU A 4 -7.91 -21.31 11.38
C GLU A 4 -8.29 -20.85 12.79
N LEU A 5 -7.81 -19.67 13.18
CA LEU A 5 -8.16 -19.05 14.45
C LEU A 5 -8.46 -17.56 14.26
N ASN A 6 -9.64 -17.15 14.70
CA ASN A 6 -10.08 -15.75 14.68
C ASN A 6 -10.38 -15.27 16.10
N LEU A 7 -9.55 -14.35 16.60
CA LEU A 7 -9.71 -13.64 17.87
C LEU A 7 -9.93 -12.14 17.64
N SER A 8 -10.34 -11.76 16.43
CA SER A 8 -10.51 -10.36 16.08
C SER A 8 -11.56 -9.69 16.96
N GLY A 9 -11.23 -8.51 17.49
CA GLY A 9 -12.12 -7.73 18.33
C GLY A 9 -12.20 -8.22 19.78
N GLU A 10 -11.48 -9.29 20.14
CA GLU A 10 -11.32 -9.73 21.53
C GLU A 10 -10.41 -8.75 22.27
N ARG A 11 -10.99 -7.63 22.71
CA ARG A 11 -10.25 -6.49 23.29
C ARG A 11 -9.47 -6.80 24.57
N ALA A 12 -9.75 -7.94 25.22
CA ALA A 12 -9.00 -8.40 26.37
C ALA A 12 -7.81 -9.30 25.99
N PHE A 13 -7.74 -9.78 24.74
CA PHE A 13 -6.67 -10.65 24.29
C PHE A 13 -5.39 -9.83 24.07
N ALA A 14 -4.33 -10.15 24.82
CA ALA A 14 -3.05 -9.46 24.76
C ALA A 14 -1.85 -10.42 24.72
N ASP A 15 -2.01 -11.62 25.28
CA ASP A 15 -0.95 -12.60 25.41
C ASP A 15 -1.01 -13.64 24.28
N ALA A 16 -0.16 -13.46 23.27
CA ALA A 16 -0.05 -14.40 22.15
C ALA A 16 0.74 -15.68 22.49
N SER A 17 1.35 -15.80 23.68
CA SER A 17 2.16 -16.97 24.06
C SER A 17 1.37 -18.27 24.05
N VAL A 18 0.08 -18.20 24.37
CA VAL A 18 -0.88 -19.32 24.35
C VAL A 18 -1.07 -19.92 22.95
N LEU A 19 -0.65 -19.22 21.89
CA LEU A 19 -0.79 -19.67 20.50
C LEU A 19 0.40 -20.49 20.00
N SER A 20 1.53 -20.49 20.71
CA SER A 20 2.80 -21.08 20.25
C SER A 20 2.72 -22.58 19.87
N GLY A 21 1.80 -23.33 20.49
CA GLY A 21 1.59 -24.75 20.22
C GLY A 21 0.68 -25.06 19.02
N LEU A 22 0.03 -24.04 18.43
CA LEU A 22 -0.94 -24.22 17.34
C LEU A 22 -0.25 -24.25 15.97
N THR A 23 0.77 -25.09 15.82
CA THR A 23 1.69 -25.11 14.67
C THR A 23 1.05 -25.47 13.33
N ALA A 24 -0.18 -25.98 13.35
CA ALA A 24 -0.97 -26.28 12.16
C ALA A 24 -1.77 -25.09 11.63
N LEU A 25 -1.75 -23.93 12.31
CA LEU A 25 -2.47 -22.74 11.87
C LEU A 25 -1.96 -22.26 10.50
N THR A 26 -2.88 -22.15 9.56
CA THR A 26 -2.70 -21.54 8.24
C THR A 26 -3.27 -20.12 8.21
N SER A 27 -4.29 -19.83 9.04
CA SER A 27 -4.91 -18.51 9.13
C SER A 27 -5.04 -18.06 10.59
N LEU A 28 -4.52 -16.88 10.90
CA LEU A 28 -4.60 -16.27 12.22
C LEU A 28 -5.04 -14.82 12.12
N ASN A 29 -6.17 -14.50 12.76
CA ASN A 29 -6.67 -13.14 12.87
C ASN A 29 -6.67 -12.66 14.33
N LEU A 30 -5.80 -11.69 14.61
CA LEU A 30 -5.65 -11.02 15.91
C LEU A 30 -6.03 -9.53 15.81
N SER A 31 -6.75 -9.10 14.77
CA SER A 31 -7.02 -7.68 14.59
C SER A 31 -7.87 -7.10 15.71
N PHE A 32 -7.68 -5.82 16.05
CA PHE A 32 -8.41 -5.14 17.12
C PHE A 32 -8.26 -5.80 18.52
N THR A 33 -7.14 -6.50 18.75
CA THR A 33 -6.75 -7.01 20.07
C THR A 33 -5.74 -6.08 20.74
N GLN A 34 -5.28 -6.41 21.94
CA GLN A 34 -4.23 -5.67 22.67
C GLN A 34 -2.85 -6.33 22.53
N VAL A 35 -2.68 -7.23 21.57
CA VAL A 35 -1.40 -7.91 21.32
C VAL A 35 -0.32 -6.88 21.00
N ARG A 36 0.84 -7.06 21.63
CA ARG A 36 2.06 -6.25 21.41
C ARG A 36 3.24 -7.14 21.07
N ASP A 37 3.40 -8.25 21.79
CA ASP A 37 4.45 -9.22 21.56
C ASP A 37 3.93 -10.35 20.67
N VAL A 38 4.61 -10.56 19.54
CA VAL A 38 4.31 -11.61 18.56
C VAL A 38 5.43 -12.65 18.47
N SER A 39 6.38 -12.66 19.41
CA SER A 39 7.48 -13.63 19.48
C SER A 39 6.99 -15.08 19.44
N ALA A 40 5.86 -15.37 20.09
CA ALA A 40 5.21 -16.67 20.10
C ALA A 40 4.75 -17.17 18.72
N LEU A 41 4.62 -16.26 17.73
CA LEU A 41 4.19 -16.63 16.37
C LEU A 41 5.33 -17.19 15.52
N ALA A 42 6.60 -17.07 15.94
CA ALA A 42 7.76 -17.46 15.13
C ALA A 42 7.75 -18.94 14.69
N GLY A 43 7.14 -19.82 15.48
CA GLY A 43 7.02 -21.25 15.17
C GLY A 43 5.83 -21.61 14.27
N LEU A 44 4.92 -20.69 13.98
CA LEU A 44 3.69 -20.94 13.21
C LEU A 44 3.94 -20.91 11.70
N THR A 45 4.93 -21.68 11.26
CA THR A 45 5.48 -21.67 9.89
C THR A 45 4.49 -22.09 8.80
N ALA A 46 3.36 -22.71 9.17
CA ALA A 46 2.27 -23.04 8.26
C ALA A 46 1.37 -21.83 7.89
N LEU A 47 1.52 -20.68 8.56
CA LEU A 47 0.70 -19.50 8.31
C LEU A 47 0.85 -19.00 6.88
N THR A 48 -0.29 -18.90 6.19
CA THR A 48 -0.42 -18.28 4.87
C THR A 48 -1.14 -16.94 4.93
N SER A 49 -1.91 -16.69 6.01
CA SER A 49 -2.64 -15.45 6.27
C SER A 49 -2.50 -15.03 7.73
N LEU A 50 -2.01 -13.80 7.95
CA LEU A 50 -1.87 -13.21 9.28
C LEU A 50 -2.42 -11.78 9.30
N ASN A 51 -3.36 -11.52 10.21
CA ASN A 51 -3.90 -10.19 10.44
C ASN A 51 -3.60 -9.72 11.87
N LEU A 52 -2.75 -8.71 11.98
CA LEU A 52 -2.33 -8.02 13.20
C LEU A 52 -2.80 -6.55 13.19
N SER A 53 -3.76 -6.18 12.32
CA SER A 53 -4.19 -4.80 12.20
C SER A 53 -4.85 -4.27 13.48
N HIS A 54 -4.69 -2.98 13.76
CA HIS A 54 -5.22 -2.37 14.98
C HIS A 54 -4.76 -3.05 16.28
N THR A 55 -3.50 -3.49 16.31
CA THR A 55 -2.81 -3.99 17.51
C THR A 55 -1.72 -3.02 17.96
N GLN A 56 -1.02 -3.32 19.04
CA GLN A 56 0.08 -2.50 19.56
C GLN A 56 1.46 -3.02 19.15
N VAL A 57 1.54 -3.86 18.12
CA VAL A 57 2.79 -4.46 17.65
C VAL A 57 3.74 -3.38 17.13
N THR A 58 5.00 -3.46 17.57
CA THR A 58 6.11 -2.60 17.12
C THR A 58 7.22 -3.41 16.46
N ASP A 59 7.47 -4.62 16.96
CA ASP A 59 8.53 -5.52 16.49
C ASP A 59 7.90 -6.71 15.76
N VAL A 60 8.32 -6.90 14.51
CA VAL A 60 7.86 -7.97 13.62
C VAL A 60 8.98 -8.97 13.30
N SER A 61 10.09 -8.96 14.04
CA SER A 61 11.23 -9.88 13.88
C SER A 61 10.80 -11.36 13.91
N ALA A 62 9.82 -11.70 14.74
CA ALA A 62 9.24 -13.03 14.84
C ALA A 62 8.63 -13.53 13.52
N LEU A 63 8.26 -12.64 12.60
CA LEU A 63 7.63 -13.01 11.33
C LEU A 63 8.64 -13.47 10.26
N ALA A 64 9.95 -13.27 10.47
CA ALA A 64 10.97 -13.50 9.43
C ALA A 64 11.00 -14.94 8.88
N GLY A 65 10.62 -15.93 9.70
CA GLY A 65 10.57 -17.34 9.31
C GLY A 65 9.25 -17.80 8.69
N LEU A 66 8.22 -16.93 8.62
CA LEU A 66 6.88 -17.29 8.16
C LEU A 66 6.76 -17.24 6.63
N THR A 67 7.67 -17.92 5.95
CA THR A 67 7.87 -17.82 4.48
C THR A 67 6.69 -18.31 3.65
N ALA A 68 5.73 -19.01 4.25
CA ALA A 68 4.48 -19.41 3.62
C ALA A 68 3.44 -18.28 3.54
N LEU A 69 3.67 -17.13 4.19
CA LEU A 69 2.75 -16.00 4.19
C LEU A 69 2.52 -15.47 2.77
N THR A 70 1.24 -15.47 2.39
CA THR A 70 0.75 -14.88 1.14
C THR A 70 -0.02 -13.57 1.39
N SER A 71 -0.53 -13.39 2.62
CA SER A 71 -1.30 -12.21 3.04
C SER A 71 -0.87 -11.79 4.45
N LEU A 72 -0.45 -10.54 4.59
CA LEU A 72 -0.06 -9.94 5.86
C LEU A 72 -0.69 -8.56 6.02
N ASN A 73 -1.42 -8.36 7.12
CA ASN A 73 -1.97 -7.07 7.49
C ASN A 73 -1.39 -6.59 8.82
N LEU A 74 -0.61 -5.51 8.75
CA LEU A 74 0.02 -4.77 9.85
C LEU A 74 -0.51 -3.33 9.93
N SER A 75 -1.65 -3.02 9.30
CA SER A 75 -2.16 -1.65 9.30
C SER A 75 -2.59 -1.19 10.69
N HIS A 76 -2.44 0.10 10.98
CA HIS A 76 -2.73 0.66 12.31
C HIS A 76 -1.94 -0.06 13.43
N THR A 77 -0.66 -0.31 13.18
CA THR A 77 0.31 -0.76 14.19
C THR A 77 1.37 0.32 14.42
N GLN A 78 2.33 0.07 15.30
CA GLN A 78 3.44 0.99 15.58
C GLN A 78 4.76 0.52 14.96
N VAL A 79 4.70 -0.30 13.91
CA VAL A 79 5.87 -0.85 13.22
C VAL A 79 6.60 0.27 12.47
N THR A 80 7.90 0.39 12.73
CA THR A 80 8.83 1.31 12.03
C THR A 80 9.89 0.59 11.21
N ASP A 81 10.15 -0.69 11.49
CA ASP A 81 11.14 -1.51 10.80
C ASP A 81 10.45 -2.78 10.28
N VAL A 82 10.59 -3.01 8.97
CA VAL A 82 10.03 -4.17 8.25
C VAL A 82 11.12 -5.04 7.63
N SER A 83 12.37 -4.92 8.09
CA SER A 83 13.51 -5.74 7.67
C SER A 83 13.23 -7.24 7.74
N ALA A 84 12.49 -7.68 8.76
CA ALA A 84 12.03 -9.05 8.93
C ALA A 84 11.19 -9.58 7.75
N LEU A 85 10.52 -8.70 6.99
CA LEU A 85 9.66 -9.10 5.89
C LEU A 85 10.43 -9.43 4.60
N ALA A 86 11.73 -9.11 4.50
CA ALA A 86 12.50 -9.21 3.25
C ALA A 86 12.53 -10.62 2.65
N GLY A 87 12.44 -11.66 3.48
CA GLY A 87 12.42 -13.07 3.06
C GLY A 87 11.04 -13.62 2.69
N LEU A 88 9.95 -12.88 2.92
CA LEU A 88 8.57 -13.35 2.74
C LEU A 88 8.11 -13.29 1.28
N THR A 89 8.91 -13.87 0.40
CA THR A 89 8.78 -13.75 -1.07
C THR A 89 7.48 -14.33 -1.64
N ALA A 90 6.73 -15.12 -0.86
CA ALA A 90 5.40 -15.61 -1.23
C ALA A 90 4.28 -14.56 -1.03
N LEU A 91 4.57 -13.42 -0.40
CA LEU A 91 3.56 -12.37 -0.16
C LEU A 91 2.98 -11.85 -1.46
N THR A 92 1.65 -11.92 -1.55
CA THR A 92 0.86 -11.35 -2.64
C THR A 92 0.06 -10.12 -2.21
N SER A 93 -0.21 -9.99 -0.91
CA SER A 93 -0.92 -8.86 -0.32
C SER A 93 -0.23 -8.41 0.97
N LEU A 94 0.16 -7.14 1.02
CA LEU A 94 0.77 -6.53 2.20
C LEU A 94 0.10 -5.18 2.52
N ASN A 95 -0.38 -5.04 3.74
CA ASN A 95 -0.93 -3.78 4.24
C ASN A 95 -0.12 -3.28 5.43
N LEU A 96 0.50 -2.12 5.27
CA LEU A 96 1.31 -1.41 6.27
C LEU A 96 0.73 -0.01 6.57
N ALA A 97 -0.48 0.28 6.08
CA ALA A 97 -1.09 1.59 6.19
C ALA A 97 -1.24 2.04 7.65
N TYR A 98 -1.20 3.36 7.89
CA TYR A 98 -1.31 3.93 9.24
C TYR A 98 -0.26 3.40 10.23
N SER A 99 0.94 3.13 9.74
CA SER A 99 2.11 2.80 10.57
C SER A 99 3.18 3.88 10.40
N PRO A 100 3.99 4.17 11.43
CA PRO A 100 5.05 5.20 11.36
C PRO A 100 6.28 4.80 10.51
N LEU A 101 6.10 3.87 9.55
CA LEU A 101 7.11 3.35 8.64
C LEU A 101 7.61 4.43 7.68
N SER A 102 8.92 4.54 7.50
CA SER A 102 9.55 5.45 6.53
C SER A 102 10.41 4.73 5.49
N ASP A 103 11.04 3.60 5.86
CA ASP A 103 11.90 2.82 4.97
C ASP A 103 11.16 1.57 4.48
N VAL A 104 11.11 1.41 3.16
CA VAL A 104 10.51 0.25 2.47
C VAL A 104 11.53 -0.56 1.68
N SER A 105 12.83 -0.33 1.90
CA SER A 105 13.94 -1.03 1.22
C SER A 105 13.83 -2.55 1.32
N ALA A 106 13.38 -3.07 2.47
CA ALA A 106 13.16 -4.50 2.70
C ALA A 106 12.11 -5.13 1.75
N LEU A 107 11.23 -4.33 1.14
CA LEU A 107 10.19 -4.83 0.25
C LEU A 107 10.71 -5.15 -1.16
N ALA A 108 11.93 -4.74 -1.52
CA ALA A 108 12.44 -4.83 -2.90
C ALA A 108 12.48 -6.25 -3.49
N GLY A 109 12.56 -7.28 -2.64
CA GLY A 109 12.57 -8.69 -3.04
C GLY A 109 11.18 -9.34 -3.18
N LEU A 110 10.11 -8.66 -2.76
CA LEU A 110 8.75 -9.23 -2.66
C LEU A 110 8.01 -9.24 -4.00
N THR A 111 8.67 -9.77 -5.04
CA THR A 111 8.25 -9.67 -6.45
C THR A 111 6.91 -10.33 -6.77
N ALA A 112 6.37 -11.17 -5.86
CA ALA A 112 5.03 -11.75 -5.98
C ALA A 112 3.89 -10.81 -5.54
N LEU A 113 4.22 -9.64 -4.95
CA LEU A 113 3.22 -8.68 -4.46
C LEU A 113 2.31 -8.20 -5.59
N LYS A 114 1.00 -8.36 -5.38
CA LYS A 114 -0.08 -7.87 -6.24
C LYS A 114 -0.77 -6.65 -5.65
N SER A 115 -0.79 -6.55 -4.32
CA SER A 115 -1.42 -5.47 -3.57
C SER A 115 -0.49 -4.96 -2.47
N LEU A 116 -0.20 -3.66 -2.49
CA LEU A 116 0.61 -2.99 -1.47
C LEU A 116 -0.07 -1.70 -1.00
N TYR A 117 -0.31 -1.61 0.31
CA TYR A 117 -0.92 -0.45 0.95
C TYR A 117 0.06 0.20 1.93
N LEU A 118 0.48 1.42 1.63
CA LEU A 118 1.40 2.25 2.41
C LEU A 118 0.76 3.59 2.79
N SER A 119 -0.58 3.68 2.73
CA SER A 119 -1.31 4.91 3.04
C SER A 119 -1.02 5.41 4.45
N ASN A 120 -0.94 6.72 4.65
CA ASN A 120 -0.71 7.34 5.97
C ASN A 120 0.56 6.81 6.66
N THR A 121 1.63 6.61 5.88
CA THR A 121 2.98 6.30 6.39
C THR A 121 3.91 7.50 6.21
N ARG A 122 5.16 7.39 6.66
CA ARG A 122 6.20 8.42 6.52
C ARG A 122 7.13 8.17 5.33
N VAL A 123 6.71 7.31 4.39
CA VAL A 123 7.49 6.96 3.20
C VAL A 123 7.67 8.19 2.30
N THR A 124 8.91 8.38 1.83
CA THR A 124 9.31 9.43 0.89
C THR A 124 9.96 8.84 -0.36
N ASP A 125 10.75 7.78 -0.19
CA ASP A 125 11.42 7.05 -1.26
C ASP A 125 10.71 5.72 -1.54
N VAL A 126 10.35 5.52 -2.81
CA VAL A 126 9.70 4.32 -3.32
C VAL A 126 10.58 3.55 -4.33
N SER A 127 11.88 3.84 -4.38
CA SER A 127 12.86 3.17 -5.25
C SER A 127 12.85 1.64 -5.10
N ALA A 128 12.63 1.15 -3.88
CA ALA A 128 12.49 -0.28 -3.59
C ALA A 128 11.34 -0.96 -4.36
N LEU A 129 10.32 -0.22 -4.78
CA LEU A 129 9.15 -0.78 -5.46
C LEU A 129 9.41 -1.08 -6.96
N ALA A 130 10.53 -0.62 -7.52
CA ALA A 130 10.77 -0.65 -8.97
C ALA A 130 10.73 -2.05 -9.61
N ARG A 131 10.96 -3.11 -8.83
CA ARG A 131 10.97 -4.50 -9.31
C ARG A 131 9.70 -5.28 -8.97
N LEU A 132 8.71 -4.65 -8.34
CA LEU A 132 7.46 -5.30 -7.94
C LEU A 132 6.46 -5.35 -9.10
N THR A 133 6.90 -5.87 -10.24
CA THR A 133 6.18 -5.81 -11.53
C THR A 133 4.86 -6.58 -11.55
N ALA A 134 4.60 -7.42 -10.55
CA ALA A 134 3.32 -8.09 -10.34
C ALA A 134 2.25 -7.19 -9.68
N LEU A 135 2.61 -5.98 -9.22
CA LEU A 135 1.68 -5.08 -8.55
C LEU A 135 0.53 -4.69 -9.48
N THR A 136 -0.68 -4.89 -8.97
CA THR A 136 -1.95 -4.50 -9.62
C THR A 136 -2.65 -3.38 -8.85
N SER A 137 -2.38 -3.26 -7.55
CA SER A 137 -2.92 -2.22 -6.67
C SER A 137 -1.83 -1.66 -5.78
N LEU A 138 -1.66 -0.33 -5.82
CA LEU A 138 -0.72 0.40 -4.99
C LEU A 138 -1.39 1.63 -4.39
N SER A 139 -1.30 1.77 -3.06
CA SER A 139 -1.74 2.98 -2.36
C SER A 139 -0.58 3.61 -1.60
N LEU A 140 -0.24 4.84 -1.98
CA LEU A 140 0.75 5.71 -1.36
C LEU A 140 0.09 6.98 -0.80
N SER A 141 -1.23 6.95 -0.56
CA SER A 141 -1.96 8.15 -0.16
C SER A 141 -1.53 8.68 1.20
N ASP A 142 -1.58 10.00 1.40
CA ASP A 142 -1.10 10.67 2.63
C ASP A 142 0.34 10.26 3.01
N THR A 143 1.21 10.13 2.01
CA THR A 143 2.66 9.97 2.21
C THR A 143 3.39 11.24 1.76
N GLN A 144 4.70 11.29 1.99
CA GLN A 144 5.55 12.40 1.57
C GLN A 144 6.29 12.11 0.26
N VAL A 145 5.81 11.14 -0.52
CA VAL A 145 6.38 10.78 -1.82
C VAL A 145 6.27 11.96 -2.78
N ARG A 146 7.39 12.25 -3.46
CA ARG A 146 7.51 13.27 -4.52
C ARG A 146 7.88 12.65 -5.86
N ASP A 147 8.81 11.71 -5.86
CA ASP A 147 9.32 11.05 -7.04
C ASP A 147 8.66 9.68 -7.20
N VAL A 148 8.02 9.48 -8.34
CA VAL A 148 7.35 8.22 -8.72
C VAL A 148 8.02 7.53 -9.92
N SER A 149 9.24 7.93 -10.27
CA SER A 149 10.04 7.33 -11.36
C SER A 149 10.20 5.81 -11.21
N ALA A 150 10.33 5.33 -9.96
CA ALA A 150 10.38 3.90 -9.65
C ALA A 150 9.14 3.12 -10.13
N LEU A 151 8.00 3.78 -10.34
CA LEU A 151 6.76 3.12 -10.75
C LEU A 151 6.69 2.84 -12.25
N ALA A 152 7.60 3.39 -13.07
CA ALA A 152 7.50 3.35 -14.54
C ALA A 152 7.44 1.94 -15.14
N GLY A 153 8.05 0.94 -14.49
CA GLY A 153 8.05 -0.46 -14.92
C GLY A 153 6.86 -1.30 -14.43
N LEU A 154 5.95 -0.75 -13.63
CA LEU A 154 4.86 -1.49 -13.00
C LEU A 154 3.65 -1.66 -13.95
N THR A 155 3.89 -2.18 -15.16
CA THR A 155 2.91 -2.19 -16.25
C THR A 155 1.65 -3.03 -15.97
N ALA A 156 1.66 -3.87 -14.93
CA ALA A 156 0.48 -4.61 -14.46
C ALA A 156 -0.46 -3.78 -13.55
N LEU A 157 -0.05 -2.57 -13.17
CA LEU A 157 -0.77 -1.73 -12.22
C LEU A 157 -2.12 -1.28 -12.80
N LYS A 158 -3.20 -1.60 -12.07
CA LYS A 158 -4.59 -1.25 -12.43
C LYS A 158 -5.13 -0.12 -11.58
N SER A 159 -4.72 -0.06 -10.32
CA SER A 159 -5.14 0.97 -9.37
C SER A 159 -3.94 1.62 -8.71
N LEU A 160 -3.84 2.95 -8.83
CA LEU A 160 -2.82 3.76 -8.20
C LEU A 160 -3.46 4.91 -7.42
N ASN A 161 -3.20 4.96 -6.13
CA ASN A 161 -3.65 6.04 -5.26
C ASN A 161 -2.45 6.87 -4.75
N LEU A 162 -2.33 8.09 -5.25
CA LEU A 162 -1.33 9.10 -4.87
C LEU A 162 -1.98 10.30 -4.17
N TRP A 163 -3.21 10.14 -3.65
CA TRP A 163 -3.92 11.22 -2.98
C TRP A 163 -3.09 11.83 -1.85
N ASN A 164 -3.06 13.16 -1.79
CA ASN A 164 -2.37 13.91 -0.75
C ASN A 164 -0.87 13.56 -0.63
N THR A 165 -0.20 13.40 -1.77
CA THR A 165 1.26 13.29 -1.88
C THR A 165 1.87 14.58 -2.44
N GLN A 166 3.20 14.66 -2.52
CA GLN A 166 3.93 15.81 -3.06
C GLN A 166 4.30 15.64 -4.54
N VAL A 167 3.71 14.66 -5.23
CA VAL A 167 3.98 14.38 -6.65
C VAL A 167 3.57 15.57 -7.50
N SER A 168 4.46 16.00 -8.39
CA SER A 168 4.22 17.03 -9.40
C SER A 168 4.45 16.53 -10.83
N ASP A 169 5.38 15.59 -11.00
CA ASP A 169 5.68 14.95 -12.29
C ASP A 169 5.09 13.53 -12.33
N VAL A 170 4.26 13.28 -13.34
CA VAL A 170 3.61 12.00 -13.61
C VAL A 170 4.11 11.35 -14.91
N SER A 171 5.21 11.83 -15.49
CA SER A 171 5.85 11.28 -16.71
C SER A 171 6.12 9.78 -16.59
N ALA A 172 6.53 9.32 -15.41
CA ALA A 172 6.74 7.91 -15.10
C ALA A 172 5.49 7.03 -15.31
N LEU A 173 4.29 7.61 -15.27
CA LEU A 173 3.03 6.86 -15.39
C LEU A 173 2.65 6.57 -16.86
N ALA A 174 3.33 7.17 -17.84
CA ALA A 174 2.93 7.09 -19.25
C ALA A 174 2.85 5.66 -19.82
N GLY A 175 3.65 4.74 -19.30
CA GLY A 175 3.67 3.33 -19.72
C GLY A 175 2.70 2.41 -18.97
N LEU A 176 1.94 2.91 -18.00
CA LEU A 176 1.05 2.10 -17.15
C LEU A 176 -0.30 1.83 -17.85
N THR A 177 -0.27 1.28 -19.05
CA THR A 177 -1.45 1.15 -19.93
C THR A 177 -2.55 0.25 -19.38
N ALA A 178 -2.28 -0.54 -18.33
CA ALA A 178 -3.27 -1.34 -17.62
C ALA A 178 -4.06 -0.55 -16.55
N LEU A 179 -3.67 0.70 -16.28
CA LEU A 179 -4.26 1.53 -15.22
C LEU A 179 -5.71 1.87 -15.55
N THR A 180 -6.62 1.46 -14.67
CA THR A 180 -8.06 1.75 -14.78
C THR A 180 -8.50 2.83 -13.79
N SER A 181 -7.81 2.96 -12.66
CA SER A 181 -8.10 3.95 -11.63
C SER A 181 -6.84 4.69 -11.18
N LEU A 182 -6.86 6.02 -11.31
CA LEU A 182 -5.79 6.89 -10.86
C LEU A 182 -6.33 8.02 -9.98
N ASN A 183 -5.85 8.09 -8.74
CA ASN A 183 -6.18 9.18 -7.83
C ASN A 183 -4.97 10.08 -7.58
N LEU A 184 -5.02 11.29 -8.14
CA LEU A 184 -4.04 12.37 -7.99
C LEU A 184 -4.60 13.53 -7.15
N TRP A 185 -5.70 13.31 -6.42
CA TRP A 185 -6.31 14.38 -5.63
C TRP A 185 -5.28 15.00 -4.67
N ASN A 186 -5.23 16.32 -4.62
CA ASN A 186 -4.43 17.07 -3.66
C ASN A 186 -2.91 16.86 -3.85
N THR A 187 -2.50 16.55 -5.07
CA THR A 187 -1.09 16.55 -5.50
C THR A 187 -0.71 17.90 -6.12
N GLN A 188 0.56 18.03 -6.55
CA GLN A 188 1.10 19.23 -7.19
C GLN A 188 1.16 19.12 -8.71
N VAL A 189 0.50 18.11 -9.30
CA VAL A 189 0.50 17.87 -10.75
C VAL A 189 -0.13 19.05 -11.49
N SER A 190 0.56 19.53 -12.52
CA SER A 190 0.09 20.60 -13.42
C SER A 190 -0.02 20.14 -14.88
N ASP A 191 0.80 19.19 -15.30
CA ASP A 191 0.79 18.59 -16.63
C ASP A 191 0.30 17.13 -16.57
N VAL A 192 -0.70 16.82 -17.39
CA VAL A 192 -1.29 15.48 -17.54
C VAL A 192 -1.05 14.88 -18.92
N SER A 193 -0.17 15.46 -19.73
CA SER A 193 0.22 14.97 -21.06
C SER A 193 0.66 13.50 -21.04
N ALA A 194 1.39 13.10 -20.00
CA ALA A 194 1.82 11.72 -19.78
C ALA A 194 0.66 10.71 -19.68
N LEU A 195 -0.54 11.17 -19.30
CA LEU A 195 -1.72 10.30 -19.11
C LEU A 195 -2.47 10.02 -20.43
N ALA A 196 -2.13 10.69 -21.54
CA ALA A 196 -2.86 10.59 -22.81
C ALA A 196 -2.92 9.17 -23.39
N GLY A 197 -1.92 8.32 -23.08
CA GLY A 197 -1.83 6.94 -23.56
C GLY A 197 -2.54 5.89 -22.68
N LEU A 198 -3.14 6.29 -21.55
CA LEU A 198 -3.75 5.37 -20.59
C LEU A 198 -5.15 4.92 -21.05
N ALA A 199 -5.22 4.22 -22.18
CA ALA A 199 -6.48 3.88 -22.86
C ALA A 199 -7.46 3.04 -22.01
N ALA A 200 -6.98 2.36 -20.97
CA ALA A 200 -7.81 1.58 -20.04
C ALA A 200 -8.37 2.42 -18.87
N LEU A 201 -7.99 3.70 -18.74
CA LEU A 201 -8.34 4.53 -17.59
C LEU A 201 -9.83 4.85 -17.59
N THR A 202 -10.54 4.41 -16.56
CA THR A 202 -11.99 4.64 -16.39
C THR A 202 -12.30 5.69 -15.34
N SER A 203 -11.40 5.86 -14.35
CA SER A 203 -11.55 6.82 -13.26
C SER A 203 -10.27 7.61 -13.04
N LEU A 204 -10.38 8.93 -13.12
CA LEU A 204 -9.29 9.88 -12.86
C LEU A 204 -9.75 10.99 -11.91
N ASN A 205 -9.04 11.15 -10.80
CA ASN A 205 -9.28 12.22 -9.86
C ASN A 205 -8.13 13.22 -9.84
N LEU A 206 -8.37 14.43 -10.33
CA LEU A 206 -7.46 15.57 -10.39
C LEU A 206 -7.93 16.72 -9.48
N ARG A 207 -8.83 16.48 -8.52
CA ARG A 207 -9.26 17.52 -7.59
C ARG A 207 -8.05 18.13 -6.88
N ASN A 208 -8.11 19.42 -6.55
CA ASN A 208 -7.07 20.15 -5.83
C ASN A 208 -5.64 19.96 -6.40
N THR A 209 -5.49 19.67 -7.69
CA THR A 209 -4.22 19.72 -8.43
C THR A 209 -4.01 21.12 -9.02
N GLN A 210 -2.93 21.29 -9.77
CA GLN A 210 -2.58 22.52 -10.51
C GLN A 210 -2.90 22.41 -12.01
N VAL A 211 -3.63 21.37 -12.43
CA VAL A 211 -3.97 21.13 -13.84
C VAL A 211 -4.98 22.16 -14.32
N SER A 212 -4.63 22.87 -15.40
CA SER A 212 -5.48 23.84 -16.08
C SER A 212 -5.88 23.41 -17.50
N ASP A 213 -5.04 22.59 -18.15
CA ASP A 213 -5.30 22.02 -19.46
C ASP A 213 -5.48 20.50 -19.36
N VAL A 214 -6.62 20.01 -19.85
CA VAL A 214 -6.98 18.60 -19.89
C VAL A 214 -7.15 18.09 -21.33
N SER A 215 -6.73 18.85 -22.33
CA SER A 215 -6.82 18.48 -23.75
C SER A 215 -6.15 17.14 -24.05
N ALA A 216 -5.06 16.82 -23.35
CA ALA A 216 -4.38 15.52 -23.42
C ALA A 216 -5.28 14.32 -23.06
N LEU A 217 -6.35 14.53 -22.29
CA LEU A 217 -7.28 13.48 -21.86
C LEU A 217 -8.39 13.22 -22.89
N ALA A 218 -8.51 14.03 -23.94
CA ALA A 218 -9.61 13.94 -24.91
C ALA A 218 -9.68 12.59 -25.65
N GLY A 219 -8.55 11.88 -25.76
CA GLY A 219 -8.45 10.55 -26.39
C GLY A 219 -8.81 9.37 -25.48
N LEU A 220 -9.07 9.59 -24.19
CA LEU A 220 -9.32 8.52 -23.22
C LEU A 220 -10.77 8.02 -23.31
N ALA A 221 -11.07 7.22 -24.33
CA ALA A 221 -12.43 6.74 -24.63
C ALA A 221 -13.07 5.88 -23.52
N ALA A 222 -12.28 5.27 -22.64
CA ALA A 222 -12.77 4.48 -21.51
C ALA A 222 -13.11 5.33 -20.27
N LEU A 223 -12.75 6.61 -20.25
CA LEU A 223 -12.87 7.48 -19.07
C LEU A 223 -14.34 7.84 -18.81
N THR A 224 -14.91 7.29 -17.73
CA THR A 224 -16.31 7.52 -17.34
C THR A 224 -16.43 8.43 -16.13
N SER A 225 -15.35 8.61 -15.36
CA SER A 225 -15.30 9.46 -14.17
C SER A 225 -14.06 10.34 -14.21
N LEU A 226 -14.27 11.66 -14.35
CA LEU A 226 -13.21 12.67 -14.30
C LEU A 226 -13.58 13.75 -13.29
N ASN A 227 -12.72 13.96 -12.30
CA ASN A 227 -12.94 14.95 -11.23
C ASN A 227 -11.90 16.07 -11.29
N LEU A 228 -12.32 17.31 -11.57
CA LEU A 228 -11.41 18.44 -11.84
C LEU A 228 -11.48 19.61 -10.84
N ARG A 229 -12.29 19.55 -9.77
CA ARG A 229 -12.48 20.72 -8.89
C ARG A 229 -11.14 21.21 -8.33
N SER A 230 -10.70 22.39 -8.76
CA SER A 230 -9.43 23.00 -8.37
C SER A 230 -9.51 23.57 -6.95
N ARG A 231 -8.33 23.87 -6.36
CA ARG A 231 -8.28 24.74 -5.18
C ARG A 231 -8.76 26.11 -5.61
N THR A 232 -10.04 26.44 -5.35
CA THR A 232 -10.44 27.84 -5.36
C THR A 232 -9.65 28.52 -4.24
N SER A 233 -8.71 29.39 -4.59
CA SER A 233 -8.13 30.33 -3.63
C SER A 233 -9.30 30.98 -2.87
N PRO A 234 -9.29 31.08 -1.53
CA PRO A 234 -10.20 32.00 -0.88
C PRO A 234 -9.91 33.36 -1.51
N THR A 235 -10.90 33.94 -2.17
CA THR A 235 -10.87 35.34 -2.57
C THR A 235 -10.51 36.14 -1.33
N SER A 236 -9.28 36.63 -1.24
CA SER A 236 -8.96 37.76 -0.39
C SER A 236 -9.73 38.94 -0.99
N ALA A 237 -10.96 39.13 -0.52
CA ALA A 237 -11.66 40.39 -0.70
C ALA A 237 -10.96 41.43 0.21
N PRO A 238 -10.86 42.68 -0.27
CA PRO A 238 -10.07 43.74 0.38
C PRO A 238 -10.56 44.09 1.79
#